data_AF-A0A961P9C5-F1
#
_entry.id   AF-A0A961P9C5-F1
#
_cell.length_a   1.000
_cell.length_b   1.000
_cell.length_c   1.000
_cell.angle_alpha   90.00
_cell.angle_beta   90.00
_cell.angle_gamma   90.00
#
_symmetry.space_group_name_H-M   'P 1'
#
loop_
_entity.id
_entity.type
_entity.pdbx_description
1 polymer ?
#
loop_
_entity_poly.entity_id
_entity_poly.type
_entity_poly.pdbx_seq_one_letter_code
_entity_poly.pdbx_strand_id
1 'polypeptide(L)' 'EVDIKYREKLEGCGLRFSGMSPDGRLPEIVEIPDHPWFIGVQFHPELKSKPFAPHPLFADFVRAAKEASRLV' A
#
# COMPACT_ATOMS: atom_id res chain seq x y z
N GLU A 1 14.72 2.01 -5.49
CA GLU A 1 14.47 0.86 -4.61
C GLU A 1 14.69 1.22 -3.16
N VAL A 2 13.89 0.68 -2.26
CA VAL A 2 14.12 0.85 -0.82
C VAL A 2 15.37 0.07 -0.42
N ASP A 3 16.27 0.71 0.31
CA ASP A 3 17.47 0.05 0.82
C ASP A 3 17.12 -0.81 2.05
N ILE A 4 17.28 -2.13 1.92
CA ILE A 4 16.93 -3.14 2.93
C ILE A 4 17.64 -2.89 4.26
N LYS A 5 18.79 -2.20 4.28
CA LYS A 5 19.47 -1.88 5.54
C LYS A 5 18.63 -1.01 6.49
N TYR A 6 17.60 -0.34 5.97
CA TYR A 6 16.65 0.45 6.76
C TYR A 6 15.38 -0.32 7.12
N ARG A 7 15.23 -1.58 6.68
CA ARG A 7 14.02 -2.37 6.90
C ARG A 7 13.60 -2.39 8.36
N GLU A 8 14.50 -2.81 9.25
CA GLU A 8 14.20 -2.92 10.69
C GLU A 8 13.83 -1.56 11.31
N LYS A 9 14.47 -0.48 10.86
CA LYS A 9 14.15 0.88 11.34
C LYS A 9 12.76 1.32 10.90
N LEU A 10 12.37 1.02 9.66
CA LEU A 10 11.06 1.34 9.11
C LEU A 10 9.97 0.46 9.74
N GLU A 11 10.23 -0.83 9.91
CA GLU A 11 9.36 -1.77 10.65
C GLU A 11 9.19 -1.34 12.11
N GLY A 12 10.24 -0.84 12.76
CA GLY A 12 10.18 -0.27 14.11
C GLY A 12 9.30 0.99 14.23
N CYS A 13 8.98 1.67 13.12
CA CYS A 13 8.03 2.79 13.08
C CYS A 13 6.60 2.35 12.72
N GLY A 14 6.32 1.06 12.60
CA GLY A 14 5.00 0.51 12.26
C GLY A 14 4.77 0.28 10.77
N LEU A 15 5.75 0.52 9.90
CA LEU A 15 5.65 0.21 8.47
C LEU A 15 5.86 -1.29 8.24
N ARG A 16 4.96 -1.95 7.53
CA ARG A 16 5.08 -3.36 7.16
C ARG A 16 5.39 -3.50 5.68
N PHE A 17 6.43 -4.25 5.33
CA PHE A 17 6.67 -4.69 3.96
C PHE A 17 5.78 -5.88 3.63
N SER A 18 4.62 -5.64 3.01
CA SER A 18 3.59 -6.65 2.74
C SER A 18 3.71 -7.31 1.37
N GLY A 19 4.44 -6.68 0.44
CA GLY A 19 4.74 -7.23 -0.87
C GLY A 19 6.22 -7.11 -1.20
N MET A 20 6.81 -8.23 -1.61
CA MET A 20 8.19 -8.30 -2.08
C MET A 20 8.20 -8.79 -3.53
N SER A 21 9.26 -8.46 -4.26
CA SER A 21 9.56 -9.06 -5.56
C SER A 21 9.62 -10.59 -5.46
N PRO A 22 9.44 -11.33 -6.57
CA PRO A 22 9.47 -12.79 -6.56
C PRO A 22 10.76 -13.40 -5.98
N ASP A 23 11.89 -12.70 -6.08
CA ASP A 23 13.17 -13.10 -5.49
C ASP A 23 13.35 -12.66 -4.03
N GLY A 24 12.36 -11.97 -3.45
CA GLY A 24 12.29 -11.55 -2.05
C GLY A 24 13.19 -10.37 -1.69
N ARG A 25 13.82 -9.72 -2.67
CA ARG A 25 14.82 -8.67 -2.41
C ARG A 25 14.25 -7.27 -2.40
N LEU A 26 13.33 -6.97 -3.31
CA LEU A 26 12.83 -5.63 -3.52
C LEU A 26 11.45 -5.51 -2.88
N PRO A 27 11.23 -4.56 -1.96
CA PRO A 27 9.89 -4.30 -1.46
C PRO A 27 9.07 -3.56 -2.52
N GLU A 28 7.93 -4.13 -2.86
CA GLU A 28 7.00 -3.63 -3.88
C GLU A 28 5.75 -2.99 -3.25
N ILE A 29 5.37 -3.45 -2.06
CA ILE A 29 4.16 -3.01 -1.34
C ILE A 29 4.49 -2.82 0.14
N VAL A 30 4.03 -1.69 0.70
CA VAL A 30 4.13 -1.37 2.13
C VAL A 30 2.78 -0.95 2.69
N GLU A 31 2.56 -1.24 3.97
CA GLU A 31 1.32 -0.94 4.70
C GLU A 31 1.64 -0.38 6.09
N ILE A 32 0.70 0.32 6.72
CA ILE A 32 0.74 0.64 8.15
C ILE A 32 -0.51 0.00 8.77
N PRO A 33 -0.38 -1.18 9.43
CA PRO A 33 -1.54 -1.96 9.89
C PRO A 33 -2.46 -1.22 10.86
N ASP A 34 -1.90 -0.31 11.66
CA ASP A 34 -2.66 0.48 12.65
C ASP A 34 -3.39 1.69 12.04
N HIS A 35 -3.19 1.97 10.75
CA HIS A 35 -3.91 3.00 10.02
C HIS A 35 -5.14 2.39 9.31
N PRO A 36 -6.34 3.01 9.36
CA PRO A 36 -7.58 2.41 8.84
C PRO A 36 -7.51 2.05 7.35
N TRP A 37 -6.71 2.79 6.59
CA TRP A 37 -6.34 2.41 5.22
C TRP A 37 -5.01 3.07 4.84
N PHE A 38 -3.92 2.31 4.77
CA PHE A 38 -2.62 2.80 4.31
C PHE A 38 -1.93 1.73 3.47
N ILE A 39 -1.76 2.00 2.18
CA ILE A 39 -1.04 1.13 1.25
C ILE A 39 -0.17 2.02 0.36
N GLY A 40 1.13 1.71 0.29
CA GLY A 40 2.07 2.26 -0.67
C GLY A 40 2.55 1.18 -1.63
N VAL A 41 2.61 1.48 -2.93
CA VAL A 41 3.10 0.56 -3.98
C VAL A 41 4.18 1.25 -4.80
N GLN A 42 5.16 0.48 -5.27
CA GLN A 42 6.21 1.02 -6.15
C GLN A 42 5.77 1.07 -7.62
N PHE A 43 4.93 0.13 -8.04
CA PHE A 43 4.41 0.06 -9.40
C PHE A 43 3.26 1.05 -9.63
N HIS A 44 2.83 1.15 -10.90
CA HIS A 44 1.79 2.07 -11.35
C HIS A 44 0.43 1.37 -11.57
N PRO A 45 -0.40 1.16 -10.52
CA PRO A 45 -1.72 0.52 -10.65
C PRO A 45 -2.70 1.32 -11.52
N GLU A 46 -2.50 2.63 -11.65
CA GLU A 46 -3.34 3.55 -12.43
C GLU A 46 -3.36 3.17 -13.91
N LEU A 47 -2.23 2.70 -14.45
CA LEU A 47 -2.11 2.29 -15.84
C LEU A 47 -2.91 1.03 -16.16
N LYS A 48 -3.28 0.24 -15.12
CA LYS A 48 -4.09 -0.97 -15.24
C LYS A 48 -5.56 -0.75 -14.86
N SER A 49 -5.91 0.42 -14.32
CA SER A 49 -7.28 0.75 -13.93
C SER A 49 -8.13 1.11 -15.16
N LYS A 50 -9.38 0.64 -15.21
CA LYS A 50 -10.33 0.92 -16.31
C LYS A 50 -11.67 1.41 -15.75
N PRO A 51 -12.46 2.19 -16.51
CA PRO A 51 -13.74 2.72 -16.03
C PRO A 51 -14.72 1.67 -15.48
N PHE A 52 -14.83 0.53 -16.16
CA PHE A 52 -15.72 -0.58 -15.77
C PHE A 52 -15.02 -1.71 -15.02
N ALA A 53 -13.73 -1.56 -14.75
CA ALA A 53 -12.90 -2.50 -13.99
C ALA A 53 -11.82 -1.69 -13.25
N PRO A 54 -12.20 -0.92 -12.23
CA PRO A 54 -11.25 -0.10 -11.49
C PRO A 54 -10.25 -1.02 -10.77
N HIS A 55 -8.99 -0.59 -10.71
CA HIS A 55 -8.00 -1.34 -9.96
C HIS A 55 -8.38 -1.39 -8.47
N PRO A 56 -8.26 -2.55 -7.78
CA PRO A 56 -8.72 -2.72 -6.40
C PRO A 56 -8.21 -1.65 -5.43
N LEU A 57 -6.92 -1.28 -5.51
CA LEU A 57 -6.34 -0.23 -4.67
C LEU A 57 -7.11 1.10 -4.72
N PHE A 58 -7.57 1.54 -5.90
CA PHE A 58 -8.33 2.79 -5.98
C PHE A 58 -9.77 2.63 -5.52
N ALA A 59 -10.42 1.50 -5.86
CA ALA A 59 -11.78 1.22 -5.42
C ALA A 59 -11.85 1.15 -3.89
N ASP A 60 -10.90 0.46 -3.25
CA ASP A 60 -10.82 0.35 -1.81
C ASP A 60 -10.37 1.65 -1.13
N PHE A 61 -9.46 2.43 -1.74
CA PHE A 61 -9.10 3.74 -1.22
C PHE A 61 -10.33 4.65 -1.09
N VAL A 62 -11.13 4.74 -2.16
CA VAL A 62 -12.34 5.57 -2.17
C VAL A 62 -13.37 5.05 -1.18
N ARG A 63 -13.54 3.72 -1.07
CA ARG A 63 -14.42 3.11 -0.07
C ARG A 63 -13.98 3.48 1.35
N ALA A 64 -12.70 3.32 1.67
CA ALA A 64 -12.16 3.65 2.99
C ALA A 64 -12.26 5.15 3.30
N ALA A 65 -11.99 6.02 2.33
CA ALA A 65 -12.15 7.47 2.49
C ALA A 65 -13.62 7.85 2.78
N LYS A 66 -14.57 7.20 2.11
CA LYS A 66 -16.00 7.39 2.37
C LYS A 66 -16.42 6.89 3.76
N GLU A 67 -15.87 5.78 4.22
CA GLU A 67 -16.10 5.25 5.58
C GLU A 67 -15.52 6.21 6.63
N ALA A 68 -14.28 6.67 6.45
CA ALA A 68 -13.62 7.63 7.33
C ALA A 68 -14.37 8.97 7.41
N SER A 69 -14.87 9.49 6.29
CA SER A 69 -15.66 10.73 6.25
C SER A 69 -16.99 10.63 7.00
N ARG A 70 -17.51 9.43 7.24
CA ARG A 70 -18.77 9.21 7.99
C ARG A 70 -18.56 9.04 9.49
N LEU A 71 -17.31 8.87 9.91
CA LEU A 71 -16.91 8.76 11.32
C LEU A 71 -16.62 10.13 11.95
N VAL A 72 -16.72 11.21 11.18
CA VAL A 72 -16.56 12.62 11.60
C VAL A 72 -17.91 13.32 11.60
#